data_AF-A0A1I7W3L4-F1
#
_entry.id   AF-A0A1I7W3L4-F1
#
_cell.length_a   1.000
_cell.length_b   1.000
_cell.length_c   1.000
_cell.angle_alpha   90.00
_cell.angle_beta   90.00
_cell.angle_gamma   90.00
#
_symmetry.space_group_name_H-M   'P 1'
#
loop_
_entity.id
_entity.type
_entity.pdbx_description
1 polymer ?
#
loop_
_entity_poly.entity_id
_entity_poly.type
_entity_poly.pdbx_seq_one_letter_code
_entity_poly.pdbx_strand_id
1 'polypeptide(L)'
;YQEPFAVPFWKPYEAILFGGEKPINMTDPEDYHYTVLTFTSQEHHLEIRRELVTADMPFLPNEIEGSSMNGVIIPYDLYVSSYMSFSFWQDDDFEWLEKNLLYDPKSNEDSVKLVIMISNDLKNTDEGDESEALDAAKKIRGKIGSAPICIVDQPDNRKAYINAIGVPKALLFYGPDVKASTLLVEKNDTSDILKTRFKKWKEELLFLNSHQAIAFHFTVVNSTEPEDSEEIFSNTFPDIPLSTLRLLDESSLTGVDYQIETKSDFYIGPVYAIVGFRKFVEENPVTEDLSEEND
;
A
#
# COMPACT_ATOMS: atom_id res chain seq x y z
N TYR A 1 -13.86 5.14 -35.95
CA TYR A 1 -13.30 6.12 -35.01
C TYR A 1 -12.26 5.39 -34.19
N GLN A 2 -10.99 5.52 -34.57
CA GLN A 2 -9.86 5.13 -33.72
C GLN A 2 -9.71 6.23 -32.68
N GLU A 3 -9.83 5.90 -31.40
CA GLU A 3 -9.46 6.83 -30.35
C GLU A 3 -7.93 6.99 -30.35
N PRO A 4 -7.41 8.23 -30.37
CA PRO A 4 -5.99 8.47 -30.35
C PRO A 4 -5.48 8.27 -28.92
N PHE A 5 -4.87 7.12 -28.63
CA PHE A 5 -4.08 6.84 -27.42
C PHE A 5 -2.73 7.61 -27.41
N ALA A 6 -2.75 8.86 -27.83
CA ALA A 6 -1.58 9.73 -27.86
C ALA A 6 -1.91 11.04 -27.14
N VAL A 7 -2.08 10.94 -25.82
CA VAL A 7 -2.02 12.11 -24.94
C VAL A 7 -0.98 11.79 -23.85
N PRO A 8 0.19 12.45 -23.83
CA PRO A 8 1.32 12.12 -22.95
C PRO A 8 1.17 12.69 -21.53
N PHE A 9 -0.05 13.01 -21.09
CA PHE A 9 -0.29 13.61 -19.78
C PHE A 9 -0.63 12.51 -18.79
N TRP A 10 0.38 12.10 -18.01
CA TRP A 10 0.22 11.28 -16.82
C TRP A 10 -0.79 11.96 -15.88
N LYS A 11 -1.93 11.31 -15.63
CA LYS A 11 -2.96 11.81 -14.71
C LYS A 11 -2.90 11.03 -13.40
N PRO A 12 -2.77 11.67 -12.23
CA PRO A 12 -2.90 10.94 -10.95
C PRO A 12 -4.34 10.42 -10.82
N TYR A 13 -4.57 9.26 -10.23
CA TYR A 13 -5.91 8.82 -9.83
C TYR A 13 -6.05 8.85 -8.31
N GLU A 14 -5.01 8.37 -7.63
CA GLU A 14 -4.96 8.33 -6.18
C GLU A 14 -3.53 8.55 -5.70
N ALA A 15 -3.36 9.20 -4.55
CA ALA A 15 -2.07 9.34 -3.88
C ALA A 15 -2.16 8.84 -2.45
N ILE A 16 -1.20 8.03 -2.03
CA ILE A 16 -1.07 7.51 -0.67
C ILE A 16 0.19 8.13 -0.08
N LEU A 17 0.02 8.98 0.93
CA LEU A 17 1.08 9.76 1.52
C LEU A 17 1.27 9.37 2.99
N PHE A 18 2.53 9.20 3.39
CA PHE A 18 2.93 8.92 4.76
C PHE A 18 3.80 10.03 5.32
N GLY A 19 3.56 10.36 6.58
CA GLY A 19 4.13 11.56 7.19
C GLY A 19 3.47 12.83 6.68
N GLY A 20 3.88 13.99 7.20
CA GLY A 20 3.16 15.23 6.90
C GLY A 20 3.96 16.48 7.16
N GLU A 21 4.72 16.96 6.18
CA GLU A 21 5.43 18.25 6.31
C GLU A 21 5.60 19.07 5.05
N LYS A 22 5.74 18.44 3.89
CA LYS A 22 5.92 19.19 2.64
C LYS A 22 4.82 18.87 1.64
N PRO A 23 4.21 19.88 1.02
CA PRO A 23 3.28 19.67 -0.07
C PRO A 23 3.97 18.90 -1.19
N ILE A 24 3.37 17.80 -1.62
CA ILE A 24 3.64 17.32 -2.96
C ILE A 24 2.96 18.32 -3.89
N ASN A 25 3.77 19.06 -4.64
CA ASN A 25 3.28 20.01 -5.62
C ASN A 25 2.66 19.24 -6.79
N MET A 26 1.42 18.79 -6.61
CA MET A 26 0.62 18.18 -7.66
C MET A 26 -0.22 19.29 -8.27
N THR A 27 0.29 19.89 -9.35
CA THR A 27 -0.51 20.78 -10.18
C THR A 27 -1.44 19.94 -11.04
N ASP A 28 -2.74 20.12 -10.86
CA ASP A 28 -3.76 19.46 -11.65
C ASP A 28 -3.81 20.04 -13.08
N PRO A 29 -3.89 19.22 -14.14
CA PRO A 29 -4.40 19.69 -15.43
C PRO A 29 -5.89 20.06 -15.30
N GLU A 30 -6.32 21.18 -15.92
CA GLU A 30 -7.71 21.64 -15.91
C GLU A 30 -8.71 20.49 -16.24
N ASP A 31 -9.81 20.39 -15.47
CA ASP A 31 -10.92 19.41 -15.58
C ASP A 31 -10.72 17.98 -15.03
N TYR A 32 -9.90 17.77 -14.00
CA TYR A 32 -9.70 16.44 -13.40
C TYR A 32 -9.80 16.44 -11.85
N HIS A 33 -10.03 15.27 -11.24
CA HIS A 33 -10.08 15.10 -9.79
C HIS A 33 -9.38 13.81 -9.37
N TYR A 34 -8.62 13.86 -8.27
CA TYR A 34 -7.96 12.69 -7.70
C TYR A 34 -8.10 12.67 -6.18
N THR A 35 -7.97 11.48 -5.59
CA THR A 35 -8.07 11.32 -4.13
C THR A 35 -6.68 11.30 -3.50
N VAL A 36 -6.49 12.06 -2.43
CA VAL A 36 -5.29 11.98 -1.58
C VAL A 36 -5.65 11.33 -0.26
N LEU A 37 -4.90 10.30 0.10
CA LEU A 37 -4.92 9.65 1.39
C LEU A 37 -3.66 10.01 2.15
N THR A 38 -3.81 10.56 3.34
CA THR A 38 -2.68 10.84 4.21
C THR A 38 -2.78 10.05 5.50
N PHE A 39 -1.67 9.42 5.88
CA PHE A 39 -1.49 8.78 7.17
C PHE A 39 -0.32 9.46 7.88
N THR A 40 -0.62 10.16 8.96
CA THR A 40 0.36 10.95 9.70
C THR A 40 0.35 10.51 11.15
N SER A 41 1.38 9.77 11.54
CA SER A 41 1.57 9.39 12.93
C SER A 41 1.90 10.62 13.76
N GLN A 42 1.14 10.82 14.83
CA GLN A 42 1.36 11.84 15.87
C GLN A 42 1.81 11.17 17.17
N GLU A 43 2.26 11.95 18.16
CA GLU A 43 2.69 11.44 19.47
C GLU A 43 1.64 10.56 20.18
N HIS A 44 0.35 10.81 19.91
CA HIS A 44 -0.75 10.18 20.64
C HIS A 44 -1.81 9.54 19.76
N HIS A 45 -1.70 9.56 18.44
CA HIS A 45 -2.71 9.00 17.53
C HIS A 45 -2.18 8.94 16.10
N LEU A 46 -2.82 8.15 15.25
CA LEU A 46 -2.62 8.19 13.80
C LEU A 46 -3.69 9.04 13.13
N GLU A 47 -3.28 10.16 12.54
CA GLU A 47 -4.18 10.98 11.75
C GLU A 47 -4.36 10.39 10.35
N ILE A 48 -5.61 10.03 10.02
CA ILE A 48 -6.01 9.49 8.72
C ILE A 48 -6.92 10.51 8.05
N ARG A 49 -6.53 11.02 6.87
CA ARG A 49 -7.38 11.92 6.08
C ARG A 49 -7.56 11.41 4.66
N ARG A 50 -8.75 11.66 4.12
CA ARG A 50 -9.08 11.49 2.70
C ARG A 50 -9.52 12.85 2.18
N GLU A 51 -8.84 13.37 1.17
CA GLU A 51 -9.17 14.64 0.54
C GLU A 51 -9.39 14.43 -0.95
N LEU A 52 -10.45 15.04 -1.49
CA LEU A 52 -10.68 15.11 -2.93
C LEU A 52 -10.01 16.38 -3.45
N VAL A 53 -9.04 16.21 -4.35
CA VAL A 53 -8.28 17.32 -4.90
C VAL A 53 -8.79 17.66 -6.29
N THR A 54 -8.97 18.95 -6.52
CA THR A 54 -9.41 19.53 -7.80
C THR A 54 -8.63 20.82 -8.05
N ALA A 55 -8.62 21.31 -9.29
CA ALA A 55 -8.05 22.62 -9.61
C ALA A 55 -8.52 23.77 -8.68
N ASP A 56 -9.78 23.75 -8.23
CA ASP A 56 -10.35 24.77 -7.35
C ASP A 56 -10.12 24.53 -5.85
N MET A 57 -9.71 23.31 -5.48
CA MET A 57 -9.41 22.89 -4.11
C MET A 57 -8.08 22.14 -4.09
N PRO A 58 -6.93 22.86 -4.15
CA PRO A 58 -5.63 22.23 -4.14
C PRO A 58 -5.33 21.58 -2.78
N PHE A 59 -4.60 20.48 -2.80
CA PHE A 59 -4.13 19.83 -1.57
C PHE A 59 -3.11 20.69 -0.84
N LEU A 60 -3.41 21.06 0.40
CA LEU A 60 -2.54 21.85 1.27
C LEU A 60 -2.31 21.06 2.57
N PRO A 61 -1.26 20.23 2.65
CA PRO A 61 -1.02 19.47 3.87
C PRO A 61 -0.66 20.41 5.01
N ASN A 62 -1.05 20.01 6.22
CA ASN A 62 -0.60 20.66 7.44
C ASN A 62 0.93 20.51 7.55
N GLU A 63 1.65 21.64 7.58
CA GLU A 63 3.08 21.65 7.88
C GLU A 63 3.28 21.28 9.36
N ILE A 64 3.83 20.10 9.61
CA ILE A 64 4.40 19.72 10.91
C ILE A 64 5.93 19.86 10.77
N GLU A 65 6.67 19.92 11.88
CA GLU A 65 8.12 20.20 11.88
C GLU A 65 8.93 18.91 12.23
N GLY A 66 9.81 18.40 11.33
CA GLY A 66 10.72 17.27 11.61
C GLY A 66 10.87 16.01 10.68
N SER A 67 10.22 15.86 9.53
CA SER A 67 10.09 14.67 8.66
C SER A 67 9.51 14.97 7.26
N SER A 68 10.27 14.74 6.18
CA SER A 68 9.74 14.87 4.81
C SER A 68 8.64 13.83 4.50
N MET A 69 7.47 14.29 4.03
CA MET A 69 6.39 13.43 3.52
C MET A 69 6.92 12.51 2.40
N ASN A 70 6.61 11.21 2.48
CA ASN A 70 6.87 10.23 1.42
C ASN A 70 5.54 9.60 0.97
N GLY A 71 5.55 8.83 -0.11
CA GLY A 71 4.33 8.20 -0.59
C GLY A 71 4.40 7.74 -2.04
N VAL A 72 3.27 7.24 -2.51
CA VAL A 72 3.09 6.78 -3.88
C VAL A 72 1.92 7.52 -4.53
N ILE A 73 2.11 7.88 -5.80
CA ILE A 73 1.02 8.33 -6.65
C ILE A 73 0.70 7.21 -7.63
N ILE A 74 -0.56 6.84 -7.68
CA ILE A 74 -1.12 5.81 -8.54
C ILE A 74 -1.76 6.53 -9.73
N PRO A 75 -1.20 6.42 -10.95
CA PRO A 75 -1.78 7.05 -12.13
C PRO A 75 -3.09 6.42 -12.60
N TYR A 76 -3.91 7.23 -13.27
CA TYR A 76 -5.17 6.85 -13.90
C TYR A 76 -5.02 5.82 -15.01
N ASP A 77 -3.90 5.80 -15.73
CA ASP A 77 -3.70 4.79 -16.77
C ASP A 77 -3.53 3.37 -16.20
N LEU A 78 -3.18 3.25 -14.91
CA LEU A 78 -3.26 1.99 -14.15
C LEU A 78 -4.69 1.67 -13.67
N TYR A 79 -5.71 2.43 -14.06
CA TYR A 79 -7.10 2.25 -13.64
C TYR A 79 -8.04 1.81 -14.78
N VAL A 80 -7.74 2.12 -16.06
CA VAL A 80 -8.81 2.23 -17.09
C VAL A 80 -8.99 1.07 -18.07
N SER A 81 -8.05 0.14 -18.34
CA SER A 81 -8.28 -0.83 -19.44
C SER A 81 -8.03 -2.32 -19.19
N SER A 82 -7.35 -2.71 -18.12
CA SER A 82 -7.28 -4.11 -17.66
C SER A 82 -6.87 -4.22 -16.18
N TYR A 83 -6.88 -3.08 -15.49
CA TYR A 83 -6.34 -2.86 -14.15
C TYR A 83 -7.40 -2.20 -13.25
N MET A 84 -8.68 -2.58 -13.41
CA MET A 84 -9.51 -2.60 -12.21
C MET A 84 -8.67 -3.30 -11.16
N SER A 85 -8.43 -2.70 -9.99
CA SER A 85 -8.20 -3.40 -8.72
C SER A 85 -7.29 -2.69 -7.70
N PHE A 86 -7.33 -1.36 -7.61
CA PHE A 86 -7.00 -0.69 -6.35
C PHE A 86 -8.29 -0.13 -5.76
N SER A 87 -8.58 -0.45 -4.50
CA SER A 87 -9.80 0.02 -3.85
C SER A 87 -9.53 0.33 -2.39
N PHE A 88 -9.95 1.53 -1.98
CA PHE A 88 -9.82 2.06 -0.63
C PHE A 88 -11.19 2.13 0.05
N TRP A 89 -11.31 1.52 1.22
CA TRP A 89 -12.61 1.29 1.88
C TRP A 89 -12.66 1.85 3.32
N GLN A 90 -13.82 2.35 3.73
CA GLN A 90 -14.17 2.67 5.13
C GLN A 90 -15.15 1.60 5.68
N ASP A 91 -15.50 1.61 6.98
CA ASP A 91 -16.42 0.63 7.61
C ASP A 91 -17.81 0.57 6.98
N ASP A 92 -18.38 1.70 6.56
CA ASP A 92 -19.63 1.71 5.77
C ASP A 92 -19.47 0.93 4.45
N ASP A 93 -18.25 0.87 3.94
CA ASP A 93 -17.86 0.05 2.79
C ASP A 93 -17.28 -1.32 3.17
N PHE A 94 -17.06 -1.63 4.45
CA PHE A 94 -16.52 -2.91 4.90
C PHE A 94 -17.62 -3.96 4.93
N GLU A 95 -18.84 -3.57 5.31
CA GLU A 95 -20.04 -4.35 4.99
C GLU A 95 -20.18 -4.59 3.48
N TRP A 96 -19.82 -3.59 2.66
CA TRP A 96 -19.80 -3.72 1.21
C TRP A 96 -18.70 -4.68 0.75
N LEU A 97 -17.46 -4.61 1.27
CA LEU A 97 -16.37 -5.57 1.02
C LEU A 97 -16.83 -6.99 1.38
N GLU A 98 -17.40 -7.13 2.57
CA GLU A 98 -17.89 -8.40 3.06
C GLU A 98 -18.98 -8.99 2.15
N LYS A 99 -19.85 -8.15 1.57
CA LYS A 99 -20.94 -8.57 0.69
C LYS A 99 -20.48 -8.75 -0.76
N ASN A 100 -19.56 -7.94 -1.28
CA ASN A 100 -19.26 -7.82 -2.72
C ASN A 100 -17.97 -8.51 -3.16
N LEU A 101 -17.05 -8.86 -2.26
CA LEU A 101 -15.94 -9.79 -2.59
C LEU A 101 -16.46 -11.16 -3.10
N LEU A 102 -17.73 -11.46 -2.87
CA LEU A 102 -18.42 -12.70 -3.29
C LEU A 102 -19.16 -12.62 -4.63
N TYR A 103 -19.34 -11.44 -5.24
CA TYR A 103 -20.32 -11.27 -6.33
C TYR A 103 -19.82 -11.36 -7.76
N ASP A 104 -18.54 -11.68 -8.01
CA ASP A 104 -18.12 -12.10 -9.36
C ASP A 104 -17.59 -13.55 -9.38
N PRO A 105 -18.44 -14.53 -9.79
CA PRO A 105 -18.05 -15.93 -9.96
C PRO A 105 -17.10 -16.21 -11.14
N LYS A 106 -16.66 -15.19 -11.91
CA LYS A 106 -15.62 -15.33 -12.95
C LYS A 106 -14.19 -15.00 -12.45
N SER A 107 -14.05 -14.56 -11.20
CA SER A 107 -12.86 -13.91 -10.60
C SER A 107 -11.65 -14.78 -10.22
N ASN A 108 -11.46 -15.98 -10.80
CA ASN A 108 -10.20 -16.72 -10.56
C ASN A 108 -8.96 -15.95 -11.08
N GLU A 109 -9.14 -14.98 -11.98
CA GLU A 109 -8.07 -14.10 -12.47
C GLU A 109 -7.81 -12.88 -11.55
N ASP A 110 -8.80 -12.43 -10.76
CA ASP A 110 -8.76 -11.20 -9.94
C ASP A 110 -8.50 -11.47 -8.45
N SER A 111 -7.63 -12.42 -8.11
CA SER A 111 -7.36 -12.73 -6.70
C SER A 111 -6.62 -11.57 -6.00
N VAL A 112 -6.94 -11.35 -4.72
CA VAL A 112 -6.18 -10.45 -3.84
C VAL A 112 -4.72 -10.91 -3.74
N LYS A 113 -3.79 -9.96 -3.79
CA LYS A 113 -2.33 -10.18 -3.72
C LYS A 113 -1.73 -9.61 -2.45
N LEU A 114 -2.25 -8.50 -1.94
CA LEU A 114 -1.86 -7.87 -0.69
C LEU A 114 -3.01 -7.04 -0.15
N VAL A 115 -3.18 -7.04 1.17
CA VAL A 115 -4.01 -6.09 1.90
C VAL A 115 -3.12 -5.33 2.88
N ILE A 116 -3.33 -4.02 3.00
CA ILE A 116 -2.74 -3.22 4.06
C ILE A 116 -3.89 -2.65 4.88
N MET A 117 -3.99 -3.07 6.14
CA MET A 117 -4.98 -2.63 7.09
C MET A 117 -4.37 -1.59 8.01
N ILE A 118 -4.93 -0.39 8.02
CA ILE A 118 -4.42 0.75 8.79
C ILE A 118 -5.53 1.27 9.72
N SER A 119 -5.29 1.31 11.03
CA SER A 119 -6.27 1.80 12.01
C SER A 119 -5.69 2.82 13.00
N ASN A 120 -6.60 3.58 13.61
CA ASN A 120 -6.32 4.54 14.68
C ASN A 120 -7.32 4.30 15.82
N ASP A 121 -7.15 3.17 16.50
CA ASP A 121 -8.12 2.67 17.48
C ASP A 121 -8.15 3.53 18.73
N LEU A 122 -9.29 3.66 19.42
CA LEU A 122 -9.24 4.21 20.77
C LEU A 122 -8.40 3.28 21.66
N LYS A 123 -7.50 3.82 22.49
CA LYS A 123 -6.78 3.01 23.47
C LYS A 123 -7.77 2.34 24.43
N ASN A 124 -8.12 1.08 24.16
CA ASN A 124 -9.00 0.31 25.03
C ASN A 124 -8.29 0.09 26.37
N THR A 125 -8.97 0.44 27.46
CA THR A 125 -8.41 0.36 28.83
C THR A 125 -8.36 -1.06 29.38
N ASP A 126 -8.90 -2.04 28.66
CA ASP A 126 -8.92 -3.44 29.06
C ASP A 126 -7.76 -4.18 28.35
N GLU A 127 -6.84 -4.76 29.15
CA GLU A 127 -5.61 -5.46 28.72
C GLU A 127 -5.84 -6.76 27.90
N GLY A 128 -6.97 -6.89 27.18
CA GLY A 128 -7.34 -8.10 26.45
C GLY A 128 -8.01 -7.88 25.10
N ASP A 129 -8.31 -6.65 24.71
CA ASP A 129 -8.93 -6.37 23.41
C ASP A 129 -7.87 -6.31 22.31
N GLU A 130 -8.09 -7.08 21.24
CA GLU A 130 -7.28 -7.06 20.02
C GLU A 130 -7.51 -5.76 19.25
N SER A 131 -6.53 -5.29 18.46
CA SER A 131 -6.72 -4.08 17.65
C SER A 131 -7.84 -4.25 16.61
N GLU A 132 -8.56 -3.18 16.30
CA GLU A 132 -9.63 -3.15 15.31
C GLU A 132 -9.11 -3.55 13.93
N ALA A 133 -7.87 -3.17 13.56
CA ALA A 133 -7.25 -3.67 12.33
C ALA A 133 -7.06 -5.19 12.33
N LEU A 134 -6.67 -5.79 13.46
CA LEU A 134 -6.49 -7.24 13.57
C LEU A 134 -7.86 -7.96 13.52
N ASP A 135 -8.87 -7.40 14.17
CA ASP A 135 -10.25 -7.89 14.12
C ASP A 135 -10.83 -7.81 12.71
N ALA A 136 -10.63 -6.68 12.02
CA ALA A 136 -11.02 -6.50 10.62
C ALA A 136 -10.31 -7.52 9.72
N ALA A 137 -9.01 -7.73 9.91
CA ALA A 137 -8.24 -8.72 9.17
C ALA A 137 -8.80 -10.15 9.34
N LYS A 138 -9.16 -10.54 10.56
CA LYS A 138 -9.80 -11.84 10.85
C LYS A 138 -11.14 -12.01 10.13
N LYS A 139 -11.96 -10.95 10.07
CA LYS A 139 -13.27 -10.98 9.38
C LYS A 139 -13.13 -11.21 7.88
N ILE A 140 -12.11 -10.61 7.24
CA ILE A 140 -11.89 -10.74 5.78
C ILE A 140 -11.02 -11.94 5.39
N ARG A 141 -10.29 -12.54 6.33
CA ARG A 141 -9.37 -13.66 6.06
C ARG A 141 -10.01 -14.77 5.24
N GLY A 142 -11.23 -15.15 5.58
CA GLY A 142 -11.97 -16.21 4.86
C GLY A 142 -12.31 -15.87 3.40
N LYS A 143 -12.17 -14.61 2.98
CA LYS A 143 -12.58 -14.10 1.66
C LYS A 143 -11.41 -13.78 0.75
N ILE A 144 -10.26 -13.37 1.29
CA ILE A 144 -9.10 -12.92 0.49
C ILE A 144 -8.09 -14.03 0.17
N GLY A 145 -8.33 -15.25 0.68
CA GLY A 145 -7.43 -16.38 0.50
C GLY A 145 -6.04 -16.15 1.13
N SER A 146 -5.01 -16.73 0.51
CA SER A 146 -3.65 -16.75 1.07
C SER A 146 -2.86 -15.44 0.93
N ALA A 147 -3.52 -14.35 0.54
CA ALA A 147 -2.86 -13.05 0.42
C ALA A 147 -2.37 -12.57 1.80
N PRO A 148 -1.14 -12.05 1.93
CA PRO A 148 -0.69 -11.42 3.16
C PRO A 148 -1.55 -10.19 3.49
N ILE A 149 -1.81 -9.99 4.78
CA ILE A 149 -2.41 -8.75 5.30
C ILE A 149 -1.37 -8.06 6.17
N CYS A 150 -0.87 -6.91 5.75
CA CYS A 150 -0.08 -6.02 6.61
C CYS A 150 -1.02 -5.33 7.59
N ILE A 151 -0.70 -5.38 8.88
CA ILE A 151 -1.42 -4.70 9.95
C ILE A 151 -0.58 -3.52 10.40
N VAL A 152 -1.21 -2.35 10.45
CA VAL A 152 -0.63 -1.10 10.93
C VAL A 152 -1.66 -0.46 11.83
N ASP A 153 -1.40 -0.42 13.12
CA ASP A 153 -2.33 0.13 14.08
C ASP A 153 -1.60 1.02 15.07
N GLN A 154 -2.15 2.19 15.32
CA GLN A 154 -1.64 3.10 16.34
C GLN A 154 -2.81 3.60 17.18
N PRO A 155 -2.82 3.33 18.49
CA PRO A 155 -3.92 3.72 19.34
C PRO A 155 -3.97 5.26 19.54
N ASP A 156 -5.17 5.80 19.50
CA ASP A 156 -5.55 7.15 19.90
C ASP A 156 -5.58 7.24 21.43
N ASN A 157 -4.50 7.79 21.97
CA ASN A 157 -4.24 8.07 23.37
C ASN A 157 -4.69 9.47 23.81
N ARG A 158 -5.41 10.22 22.96
CA ARG A 158 -5.91 11.55 23.34
C ARG A 158 -7.03 11.41 24.37
N LYS A 159 -6.88 12.10 25.52
CA LYS A 159 -7.82 12.05 26.67
C LYS A 159 -9.22 12.66 26.40
N ALA A 160 -9.59 12.95 25.16
CA ALA A 160 -10.84 13.62 24.81
C ALA A 160 -11.62 12.84 23.76
N TYR A 161 -12.93 12.76 23.98
CA TYR A 161 -14.01 12.30 23.08
C TYR A 161 -13.98 13.06 21.72
N ILE A 162 -12.94 12.84 20.91
CA ILE A 162 -12.79 13.50 19.61
C ILE A 162 -12.69 12.39 18.59
N ASN A 163 -13.81 12.14 17.89
CA ASN A 163 -13.92 11.46 16.59
C ASN A 163 -12.69 10.62 16.22
N ALA A 164 -12.38 9.59 17.01
CA ALA A 164 -11.57 8.51 16.50
C ALA A 164 -12.35 8.03 15.28
N ILE A 165 -11.69 8.03 14.13
CA ILE A 165 -12.17 7.23 13.01
C ILE A 165 -11.88 5.79 13.48
N GLY A 166 -12.73 5.28 14.40
CA GLY A 166 -12.65 3.93 14.98
C GLY A 166 -13.11 2.91 13.96
N VAL A 167 -12.50 3.01 12.79
CA VAL A 167 -12.87 2.40 11.53
C VAL A 167 -11.56 2.16 10.77
N PRO A 168 -11.07 0.91 10.76
CA PRO A 168 -9.90 0.53 9.99
C PRO A 168 -10.06 0.89 8.51
N LYS A 169 -8.94 1.26 7.89
CA LYS A 169 -8.84 1.52 6.46
C LYS A 169 -8.12 0.38 5.78
N ALA A 170 -8.72 -0.16 4.73
CA ALA A 170 -8.13 -1.23 3.93
C ALA A 170 -7.65 -0.70 2.57
N LEU A 171 -6.37 -0.89 2.27
CA LEU A 171 -5.79 -0.76 0.93
C LEU A 171 -5.70 -2.16 0.31
N LEU A 172 -6.44 -2.40 -0.77
CA LEU A 172 -6.48 -3.69 -1.45
C LEU A 172 -5.70 -3.65 -2.77
N PHE A 173 -4.78 -4.58 -2.94
CA PHE A 173 -4.07 -4.84 -4.19
C PHE A 173 -4.50 -6.21 -4.73
N TYR A 174 -5.25 -6.23 -5.82
CA TYR A 174 -5.81 -7.45 -6.42
C TYR A 174 -5.68 -7.39 -7.96
N GLY A 175 -6.04 -8.47 -8.66
CA GLY A 175 -5.98 -8.52 -10.13
C GLY A 175 -4.85 -9.39 -10.71
N PRO A 176 -4.93 -9.77 -12.01
CA PRO A 176 -4.00 -10.69 -12.65
C PRO A 176 -2.61 -10.09 -12.89
N ASP A 177 -2.56 -8.78 -13.18
CA ASP A 177 -1.36 -8.01 -13.49
C ASP A 177 -0.74 -7.32 -12.27
N VAL A 178 -1.24 -7.66 -11.08
CA VAL A 178 -0.67 -7.25 -9.80
C VAL A 178 0.09 -8.42 -9.19
N LYS A 179 1.28 -8.13 -8.69
CA LYS A 179 2.08 -9.04 -7.86
C LYS A 179 2.43 -8.34 -6.57
N ALA A 180 2.47 -9.08 -5.49
CA ALA A 180 2.90 -8.54 -4.22
C ALA A 180 3.66 -9.57 -3.40
N SER A 181 4.49 -9.09 -2.51
CA SER A 181 5.23 -9.90 -1.55
C SER A 181 5.56 -9.08 -0.33
N THR A 182 5.74 -9.74 0.81
CA THR A 182 6.05 -9.11 2.09
C THR A 182 7.24 -9.78 2.73
N LEU A 183 7.99 -9.02 3.52
CA LEU A 183 9.06 -9.49 4.36
C LEU A 183 8.90 -8.88 5.75
N LEU A 184 8.77 -9.75 6.75
CA LEU A 184 8.78 -9.36 8.15
C LEU A 184 10.23 -9.32 8.65
N VAL A 185 10.58 -8.25 9.36
CA VAL A 185 11.83 -8.12 10.10
C VAL A 185 11.67 -8.82 11.45
N GLU A 186 12.54 -9.79 11.72
CA GLU A 186 12.51 -10.51 12.99
C GLU A 186 13.27 -9.76 14.07
N LYS A 187 12.85 -9.94 15.32
CA LYS A 187 13.45 -9.27 16.50
C LYS A 187 14.98 -9.41 16.62
N ASN A 188 15.56 -10.47 16.07
CA ASN A 188 16.98 -10.76 16.16
C ASN A 188 17.73 -10.56 14.83
N ASP A 189 17.07 -9.98 13.82
CA ASP A 189 17.73 -9.65 12.55
C ASP A 189 18.75 -8.54 12.78
N THR A 190 20.04 -8.86 12.67
CA THR A 190 21.11 -7.85 12.57
C THR A 190 21.17 -7.31 11.15
N SER A 191 21.87 -6.19 10.94
CA SER A 191 22.10 -5.60 9.60
C SER A 191 22.59 -6.63 8.56
N ASP A 192 23.53 -7.50 8.93
CA ASP A 192 24.06 -8.54 8.02
C ASP A 192 23.02 -9.64 7.70
N ILE A 193 22.20 -10.02 8.69
CA ILE A 193 21.12 -11.00 8.50
C ILE A 193 20.05 -10.39 7.60
N LEU A 194 19.61 -9.17 7.89
CA LEU A 194 18.60 -8.46 7.11
C LEU A 194 19.05 -8.25 5.66
N LYS A 195 20.30 -7.86 5.45
CA LYS A 195 20.91 -7.77 4.11
C LYS A 195 20.86 -9.09 3.34
N THR A 196 21.10 -10.20 4.03
CA THR A 196 21.04 -11.54 3.42
C THR A 196 19.59 -11.91 3.07
N ARG A 197 18.64 -11.61 3.96
CA ARG A 197 17.19 -11.82 3.73
C ARG A 197 16.68 -11.00 2.56
N PHE A 198 17.02 -9.71 2.46
CA PHE A 198 16.61 -8.87 1.34
C PHE A 198 17.16 -9.36 0.00
N LYS A 199 18.42 -9.83 -0.04
CA LYS A 199 18.98 -10.42 -1.27
C LYS A 199 18.23 -11.68 -1.69
N LYS A 200 17.97 -12.58 -0.74
CA LYS A 200 17.20 -13.81 -1.01
C LYS A 200 15.78 -13.47 -1.45
N TRP A 201 15.13 -12.53 -0.77
CA TRP A 201 13.81 -12.05 -1.15
C TRP A 201 13.80 -11.49 -2.57
N LYS A 202 14.79 -10.67 -2.94
CA LYS A 202 14.94 -10.15 -4.31
C LYS A 202 15.00 -11.26 -5.37
N GLU A 203 15.69 -12.37 -5.09
CA GLU A 203 15.76 -13.52 -5.99
C GLU A 203 14.41 -14.24 -6.16
N GLU A 204 13.56 -14.21 -5.12
CA GLU A 204 12.21 -14.78 -5.15
C GLU A 204 11.20 -13.87 -5.89
N LEU A 205 11.50 -12.58 -6.03
CA LEU A 205 10.64 -11.60 -6.73
C LEU A 205 10.82 -11.66 -8.25
N LEU A 206 10.30 -12.71 -8.87
CA LEU A 206 10.41 -12.97 -10.33
C LEU A 206 9.76 -11.89 -11.21
N PHE A 207 8.95 -11.00 -10.64
CA PHE A 207 8.19 -9.98 -11.37
C PHE A 207 8.90 -8.63 -11.52
N LEU A 208 10.04 -8.40 -10.83
CA LEU A 208 10.71 -7.09 -10.81
C LEU A 208 11.12 -6.56 -12.18
N ASN A 209 11.41 -7.46 -13.14
CA ASN A 209 11.79 -7.05 -14.49
C ASN A 209 10.56 -6.61 -15.31
N SER A 210 9.42 -7.29 -15.13
CA SER A 210 8.20 -7.10 -15.92
C SER A 210 7.19 -6.13 -15.30
N HIS A 211 7.39 -5.71 -14.05
CA HIS A 211 6.46 -4.85 -13.33
C HIS A 211 7.17 -3.59 -12.83
N GLN A 212 6.45 -2.48 -12.81
CA GLN A 212 6.83 -1.29 -12.06
C GLN A 212 6.48 -1.54 -10.59
N ALA A 213 7.51 -1.54 -9.74
CA ALA A 213 7.37 -1.86 -8.33
C ALA A 213 7.37 -0.62 -7.45
N ILE A 214 6.61 -0.70 -6.36
CA ILE A 214 6.58 0.26 -5.25
C ILE A 214 6.78 -0.53 -3.96
N ALA A 215 7.47 0.06 -2.99
CA ALA A 215 7.69 -0.55 -1.69
C ALA A 215 7.08 0.28 -0.57
N PHE A 216 6.55 -0.44 0.42
CA PHE A 216 6.02 0.09 1.66
C PHE A 216 6.85 -0.44 2.82
N HIS A 217 7.10 0.41 3.80
CA HIS A 217 7.72 0.04 5.06
C HIS A 217 6.86 0.53 6.23
N PHE A 218 6.50 -0.40 7.13
CA PHE A 218 5.73 -0.12 8.33
C PHE A 218 6.56 -0.49 9.55
N THR A 219 6.80 0.49 10.43
CA THR A 219 7.64 0.30 11.62
C THR A 219 7.17 1.20 12.75
N VAL A 220 7.62 0.93 13.97
CA VAL A 220 7.33 1.72 15.17
C VAL A 220 8.60 2.42 15.62
N VAL A 221 8.48 3.57 16.30
CA VAL A 221 9.62 4.19 16.97
C VAL A 221 10.26 3.20 17.94
N ASN A 222 11.59 3.21 18.03
CA ASN A 222 12.35 2.28 18.88
C ASN A 222 12.08 0.79 18.55
N SER A 223 11.73 0.46 17.31
CA SER A 223 11.54 -0.93 16.89
C SER A 223 12.84 -1.74 17.04
N THR A 224 12.70 -3.07 16.98
CA THR A 224 13.83 -4.01 17.07
C THR A 224 14.59 -4.17 15.76
N GLU A 225 14.20 -3.43 14.73
CA GLU A 225 14.83 -3.44 13.42
C GLU A 225 16.16 -2.66 13.42
N PRO A 226 17.18 -3.09 12.67
CA PRO A 226 18.43 -2.36 12.54
C PRO A 226 18.23 -0.91 12.07
N GLU A 227 18.98 0.03 12.66
CA GLU A 227 18.88 1.46 12.30
C GLU A 227 19.19 1.74 10.81
N ASP A 228 20.01 0.89 10.18
CA ASP A 228 20.40 0.98 8.78
C ASP A 228 19.48 0.21 7.82
N SER A 229 18.33 -0.32 8.28
CA SER A 229 17.45 -1.19 7.49
C SER A 229 16.98 -0.57 6.18
N GLU A 230 16.53 0.69 6.20
CA GLU A 230 16.08 1.42 5.01
C GLU A 230 17.24 1.68 4.03
N GLU A 231 18.46 1.87 4.53
CA GLU A 231 19.67 1.99 3.69
C GLU A 231 20.01 0.64 3.04
N ILE A 232 19.94 -0.46 3.80
CA ILE A 232 20.17 -1.81 3.27
C ILE A 232 19.12 -2.16 2.21
N PHE A 233 17.85 -1.81 2.45
CA PHE A 233 16.77 -1.99 1.49
C PHE A 233 17.08 -1.22 0.20
N SER A 234 17.38 0.07 0.31
CA SER A 234 17.67 0.94 -0.83
C SER A 234 18.89 0.47 -1.64
N ASN A 235 19.92 -0.03 -0.95
CA ASN A 235 21.09 -0.63 -1.60
C ASN A 235 20.76 -1.95 -2.33
N THR A 236 19.76 -2.70 -1.86
CA THR A 236 19.35 -3.97 -2.46
C THR A 236 18.35 -3.75 -3.62
N PHE A 237 17.48 -2.75 -3.50
CA PHE A 237 16.43 -2.39 -4.45
C PHE A 237 16.56 -0.92 -4.89
N PRO A 238 17.64 -0.55 -5.62
CA PRO A 238 17.92 0.85 -5.95
C PRO A 238 16.84 1.51 -6.84
N ASP A 239 16.10 0.70 -7.60
CA ASP A 239 15.09 1.18 -8.55
C ASP A 239 13.66 1.12 -8.00
N ILE A 240 13.47 0.72 -6.75
CA ILE A 240 12.15 0.61 -6.12
C ILE A 240 12.00 1.71 -5.07
N PRO A 241 11.10 2.69 -5.26
CA PRO A 241 10.87 3.72 -4.26
C PRO A 241 10.27 3.10 -2.98
N LEU A 242 10.83 3.47 -1.83
CA LEU A 242 10.36 3.05 -0.52
C LEU A 242 9.53 4.17 0.13
N SER A 243 8.30 3.87 0.50
CA SER A 243 7.42 4.75 1.29
C SER A 243 7.30 4.19 2.70
N THR A 244 7.78 4.94 3.69
CA THR A 244 7.81 4.51 5.10
C THR A 244 6.74 5.23 5.92
N LEU A 245 5.90 4.46 6.62
CA LEU A 245 5.07 4.95 7.71
C LEU A 245 5.66 4.48 9.04
N ARG A 246 6.19 5.43 9.80
CA ARG A 246 6.78 5.22 11.12
C ARG A 246 5.82 5.70 12.21
N LEU A 247 5.32 4.77 13.02
CA LEU A 247 4.39 5.05 14.11
C LEU A 247 5.16 5.55 15.34
N LEU A 248 4.73 6.67 15.92
CA LEU A 248 5.46 7.39 16.97
C LEU A 248 5.09 6.91 18.39
N ASP A 249 4.00 6.17 18.52
CA ASP A 249 3.57 5.63 19.81
C ASP A 249 4.15 4.23 20.01
N GLU A 250 4.86 3.98 21.12
CA GLU A 250 5.45 2.67 21.43
C GLU A 250 4.40 1.57 21.64
N SER A 251 3.14 1.93 21.92
CA SER A 251 2.02 0.99 21.99
C SER A 251 1.43 0.63 20.63
N SER A 252 1.94 1.20 19.54
CA SER A 252 1.53 0.87 18.18
C SER A 252 1.91 -0.56 17.80
N LEU A 253 1.15 -1.12 16.86
CA LEU A 253 1.31 -2.47 16.35
C LEU A 253 1.60 -2.44 14.86
N THR A 254 2.66 -3.14 14.46
CA THR A 254 2.92 -3.48 13.06
C THR A 254 3.15 -4.97 12.93
N GLY A 255 2.78 -5.54 11.79
CA GLY A 255 3.01 -6.95 11.53
C GLY A 255 2.34 -7.42 10.27
N VAL A 256 2.43 -8.72 10.02
CA VAL A 256 1.80 -9.37 8.87
C VAL A 256 1.07 -10.62 9.30
N ASP A 257 -0.16 -10.75 8.84
CA ASP A 257 -0.96 -11.95 8.99
C ASP A 257 -0.84 -12.79 7.72
N TYR A 258 -0.19 -13.95 7.86
CA TYR A 258 -0.03 -14.94 6.80
C TYR A 258 -1.05 -16.06 6.99
N GLN A 259 -1.61 -16.52 5.86
CA GLN A 259 -2.34 -17.77 5.84
C GLN A 259 -1.45 -18.89 5.32
N ILE A 260 -1.21 -19.89 6.15
CA ILE A 260 -0.52 -21.12 5.80
C ILE A 260 -1.57 -22.24 5.86
N GLU A 261 -1.85 -22.83 4.70
CA GLU A 261 -2.93 -23.81 4.52
C GLU A 261 -4.28 -23.23 4.99
N THR A 262 -4.83 -23.73 6.09
CA THR A 262 -6.10 -23.27 6.67
C THR A 262 -5.92 -22.41 7.91
N LYS A 263 -4.68 -22.16 8.35
CA LYS A 263 -4.40 -21.42 9.58
C LYS A 263 -3.88 -20.02 9.24
N SER A 264 -4.45 -19.02 9.89
CA SER A 264 -3.94 -17.65 9.89
C SER A 264 -3.08 -17.46 11.12
N ASP A 265 -1.86 -16.96 10.93
CA ASP A 265 -0.96 -16.60 12.01
C ASP A 265 -0.45 -15.17 11.80
N PHE A 266 -0.65 -14.34 12.82
CA PHE A 266 -0.19 -12.97 12.85
C PHE A 266 1.20 -12.88 13.47
N TYR A 267 2.13 -12.27 12.75
CA TYR A 267 3.51 -12.09 13.16
C TYR A 267 3.81 -10.61 13.35
N ILE A 268 4.14 -10.26 14.59
CA ILE A 268 4.44 -8.89 15.02
C ILE A 268 5.86 -8.52 14.61
N GLY A 269 6.03 -7.30 14.09
CA GLY A 269 7.32 -6.70 13.78
C GLY A 269 7.25 -5.76 12.57
N PRO A 270 8.35 -5.04 12.28
CA PRO A 270 8.43 -4.18 11.11
C PRO A 270 8.24 -4.96 9.81
N VAL A 271 7.54 -4.37 8.85
CA VAL A 271 7.15 -5.05 7.61
C VAL A 271 7.57 -4.23 6.40
N TYR A 272 8.26 -4.89 5.48
CA TYR A 272 8.43 -4.42 4.11
C TYR A 272 7.42 -5.12 3.21
N ALA A 273 6.76 -4.38 2.34
CA ALA A 273 5.90 -4.92 1.30
C ALA A 273 6.30 -4.35 -0.06
N ILE A 274 6.39 -5.19 -1.08
CA ILE A 274 6.60 -4.76 -2.46
C ILE A 274 5.36 -5.12 -3.26
N VAL A 275 4.81 -4.15 -3.99
CA VAL A 275 3.74 -4.34 -4.96
C VAL A 275 4.27 -3.99 -6.34
N GLY A 276 4.04 -4.87 -7.31
CA GLY A 276 4.37 -4.67 -8.71
C GLY A 276 3.12 -4.60 -9.58
N PHE A 277 3.07 -3.60 -10.47
CA PHE A 277 2.09 -3.46 -11.53
C PHE A 277 2.74 -3.74 -12.88
N ARG A 278 2.15 -4.60 -13.70
CA ARG A 278 2.75 -5.01 -14.99
C ARG A 278 3.06 -3.79 -15.87
N LYS A 279 4.30 -3.71 -16.36
CA LYS A 279 4.72 -2.70 -17.34
C LYS A 279 4.03 -2.96 -18.67
N PHE A 280 3.57 -1.91 -19.34
CA PHE A 280 3.26 -1.99 -20.76
C PHE A 280 4.57 -2.00 -21.53
N VAL A 281 4.90 -3.12 -22.15
CA VAL A 281 5.90 -3.13 -23.22
C VAL A 281 5.11 -2.82 -24.49
N GLU A 282 5.37 -1.68 -25.13
CA GLU A 282 5.04 -1.55 -26.56
C GLU A 282 5.84 -2.64 -27.26
N GLU A 283 5.20 -3.76 -27.58
CA GLU A 283 5.66 -4.55 -28.70
C GLU A 283 5.52 -3.63 -29.90
N ASN A 284 6.62 -2.94 -30.26
CA ASN A 284 6.77 -2.45 -31.62
C ASN A 284 6.50 -3.68 -32.50
N PRO A 285 5.43 -3.71 -33.31
CA PRO A 285 5.34 -4.73 -34.32
C PRO A 285 6.56 -4.48 -35.20
N VAL A 286 7.55 -5.36 -35.08
CA VAL A 286 8.55 -5.50 -36.13
C VAL A 286 7.71 -5.77 -37.35
N THR A 287 7.55 -4.75 -38.19
CA THR A 287 7.11 -4.93 -39.56
C THR A 287 8.12 -5.89 -40.16
N GLU A 288 7.82 -7.19 -40.09
CA GLU A 288 8.33 -8.14 -41.05
C GLU A 288 7.89 -7.58 -42.40
N ASP A 289 8.86 -6.97 -43.07
CA ASP A 289 8.78 -6.55 -44.44
C ASP A 289 8.64 -7.83 -45.27
N LEU A 290 7.41 -8.37 -45.32
CA LEU A 290 6.98 -9.29 -46.35
C LEU A 290 6.87 -8.49 -47.65
N SER A 291 8.02 -8.08 -48.18
CA SER A 291 8.13 -7.86 -49.61
C SER A 291 8.09 -9.23 -50.25
N GLU A 292 6.88 -9.62 -50.63
CA GLU A 292 6.62 -10.67 -51.59
C GLU A 292 7.44 -10.36 -52.85
N GLU A 293 8.41 -11.22 -53.12
CA GLU A 293 9.00 -11.39 -54.44
C GLU A 293 7.87 -11.83 -55.39
N ASN A 294 7.39 -10.91 -56.23
CA ASN A 294 6.61 -11.20 -57.43
C ASN A 294 6.85 -10.07 -58.46
N ASP A 295 7.99 -10.17 -59.15
CA ASP A 295 8.09 -10.22 -60.63
C ASP A 295 9.58 -10.30 -61.07
#